data_AF-A0A2H5X730-F1
#
_entry.id   AF-A0A2H5X730-F1
#
_cell.length_a   1.000
_cell.length_b   1.000
_cell.length_c   1.000
_cell.angle_alpha   90.00
_cell.angle_beta   90.00
_cell.angle_gamma   90.00
#
_symmetry.space_group_name_H-M   'P 1'
#
loop_
_entity.id
_entity.type
_entity.pdbx_description
1 polymer ?
#
loop_
_entity_poly.entity_id
_entity_poly.type
_entity_poly.pdbx_seq_one_letter_code
_entity_poly.pdbx_strand_id
1 'polypeptide(L)' 'MRVVVDTNVWVSALLNPHGSPARLVRAFRDGLFEAVASEPLLREIEAVVRRPRIWHKYQLDEDIVVRYLC' A
#
# COMPACT_ATOMS: atom_id res chain seq x y z
N MET A 1 -1.19 -16.05 -11.27
CA MET A 1 -1.03 -14.91 -12.21
C MET A 1 -0.16 -13.87 -11.54
N ARG A 2 0.81 -13.26 -12.26
CA ARG A 2 1.70 -12.23 -11.72
C ARG A 2 1.22 -10.85 -12.16
N VAL A 3 1.13 -9.91 -11.22
CA VAL A 3 0.58 -8.57 -11.46
C VAL A 3 1.50 -7.53 -10.84
N VAL A 4 1.85 -6.51 -11.62
CA VAL A 4 2.45 -5.28 -11.07
C VAL A 4 1.32 -4.35 -10.68
N VAL A 5 1.22 -4.06 -9.39
CA VAL A 5 0.18 -3.19 -8.84
C VAL A 5 0.77 -1.78 -8.71
N ASP A 6 0.07 -0.79 -9.28
CA ASP A 6 0.47 0.61 -9.23
C ASP A 6 0.62 1.11 -7.78
N THR A 7 1.59 2.00 -7.55
CA THR A 7 1.88 2.56 -6.22
C THR A 7 0.67 3.26 -5.59
N ASN A 8 -0.17 3.93 -6.41
CA ASN A 8 -1.36 4.61 -5.91
C ASN A 8 -2.41 3.65 -5.38
N VAL A 9 -2.44 2.40 -5.86
CA VAL A 9 -3.36 1.37 -5.34
C VAL A 9 -2.93 0.95 -3.94
N TRP A 10 -1.64 0.73 -3.72
CA TRP A 10 -1.09 0.42 -2.39
C TRP A 10 -1.34 1.54 -1.40
N VAL A 11 -1.05 2.78 -1.79
CA VAL A 11 -1.29 3.97 -0.96
C VAL A 11 -2.78 4.12 -0.69
N SER A 12 -3.64 4.05 -1.71
CA SER A 12 -5.08 4.22 -1.51
C SER A 12 -5.70 3.14 -0.64
N ALA A 13 -5.20 1.90 -0.71
CA ALA A 13 -5.64 0.80 0.14
C ALA A 13 -5.26 1.02 1.61
N LEU A 14 -4.06 1.55 1.88
CA LEU A 14 -3.63 1.94 3.22
C LEU A 14 -4.51 3.07 3.78
N LEU A 15 -4.78 4.10 2.98
CA LEU A 15 -5.53 5.28 3.40
C LEU A 15 -7.04 5.05 3.51
N ASN A 16 -7.58 4.06 2.78
CA ASN A 16 -9.00 3.68 2.84
C ASN A 16 -9.16 2.14 2.85
N PRO A 17 -9.14 1.50 4.04
CA PRO A 17 -9.24 0.04 4.19
C PRO A 17 -10.55 -0.58 3.68
N HIS A 18 -11.59 0.23 3.48
CA HIS A 18 -12.90 -0.21 3.00
C HIS A 18 -13.11 0.05 1.50
N GLY A 19 -12.20 0.77 0.84
CA GLY A 19 -12.28 1.12 -0.57
C GLY A 19 -11.99 -0.03 -1.54
N SER A 20 -12.22 0.21 -2.83
CA SER A 20 -11.90 -0.75 -3.90
C SER A 20 -10.42 -1.17 -3.93
N PRO A 21 -9.43 -0.28 -3.73
CA PRO A 21 -8.02 -0.68 -3.64
C PRO A 21 -7.74 -1.68 -2.53
N ALA A 22 -8.38 -1.53 -1.36
CA ALA A 22 -8.22 -2.45 -0.25
C ALA A 22 -8.79 -3.84 -0.55
N ARG A 23 -9.83 -3.95 -1.39
CA ARG A 23 -10.29 -5.26 -1.89
C ARG A 23 -9.23 -5.95 -2.75
N LEU A 24 -8.50 -5.20 -3.57
CA LEU A 24 -7.43 -5.76 -4.40
C LEU A 24 -6.23 -6.22 -3.55
N VAL A 25 -5.86 -5.45 -2.53
CA VAL A 25 -4.82 -5.86 -1.56
C VAL A 25 -5.25 -7.10 -0.75
N ARG A 26 -6.54 -7.22 -0.39
CA ARG A 26 -7.07 -8.45 0.22
C ARG A 26 -6.97 -9.64 -0.73
N ALA A 27 -7.39 -9.48 -1.99
CA ALA A 27 -7.25 -10.54 -3.00
C ALA A 27 -5.79 -11.01 -3.19
N PHE A 28 -4.82 -10.10 -3.13
CA PHE A 28 -3.39 -10.44 -3.09
C PHE A 28 -3.05 -11.27 -1.84
N ARG A 29 -3.44 -10.80 -0.64
CA ARG A 29 -3.18 -11.49 0.64
C ARG A 29 -3.85 -12.86 0.72
N ASP A 30 -5.00 -13.03 0.07
CA ASP A 30 -5.74 -14.29 -0.03
C ASP A 30 -5.13 -15.24 -1.09
N GLY A 31 -4.05 -14.85 -1.76
CA GLY A 31 -3.33 -15.68 -2.73
C GLY A 31 -3.98 -15.77 -4.10
N LEU A 32 -4.95 -14.90 -4.43
CA LEU A 32 -5.63 -14.93 -5.73
C LEU A 32 -4.71 -14.50 -6.89
N PHE A 33 -3.64 -13.77 -6.59
CA PHE A 33 -2.56 -13.44 -7.52
C PHE A 33 -1.26 -13.14 -6.78
N GLU A 34 -0.14 -13.18 -7.50
CA GLU A 34 1.17 -12.79 -7.01
C GLU A 34 1.45 -11.33 -7.38
N ALA A 35 1.60 -10.45 -6.39
CA ALA A 35 2.07 -9.10 -6.63
C ALA A 35 3.59 -9.11 -6.90
N VAL A 36 4.01 -8.50 -8.00
CA VAL A 36 5.41 -8.29 -8.33
C VAL A 36 5.76 -6.83 -8.08
N ALA A 37 6.77 -6.59 -7.26
CA ALA A 37 7.26 -5.26 -6.94
C ALA A 37 8.78 -5.20 -7.17
N SER A 38 9.29 -3.99 -7.34
CA SER A 38 10.71 -3.68 -7.36
C SER A 38 11.06 -2.80 -6.17
N GLU A 39 12.33 -2.78 -5.78
CA GLU A 39 12.82 -1.90 -4.71
C GLU A 39 12.43 -0.41 -4.94
N PRO A 40 12.54 0.15 -6.17
CA PRO A 40 12.05 1.51 -6.43
C PRO A 40 10.55 1.71 -6.16
N LEU A 41 9.69 0.73 -6.49
CA LEU A 41 8.26 0.82 -6.23
C LEU A 41 7.96 0.86 -4.72
N LEU A 42 8.65 0.03 -3.94
CA LEU A 42 8.49 0.01 -2.47
C LEU A 42 8.93 1.35 -1.85
N ARG A 43 10.07 1.89 -2.29
CA ARG A 43 10.56 3.21 -1.85
C ARG A 43 9.62 4.34 -2.21
N GLU A 44 8.98 4.28 -3.38
CA GLU A 44 7.99 5.27 -3.78
C GLU A 44 6.75 5.23 -2.87
N ILE A 45 6.24 4.04 -2.56
CA ILE A 45 5.10 3.88 -1.63
C ILE A 45 5.47 4.48 -0.26
N GLU A 46 6.64 4.12 0.28
CA GLU A 46 7.15 4.66 1.54
C GLU A 46 7.26 6.19 1.50
N ALA A 47 7.87 6.74 0.46
CA ALA A 47 8.03 8.18 0.29
C ALA A 47 6.68 8.92 0.19
N VAL A 48 5.66 8.31 -0.43
CA VAL A 48 4.32 8.91 -0.53
C VAL A 48 3.61 8.91 0.82
N VAL A 49 3.59 7.79 1.55
CA VAL A 49 2.87 7.69 2.83
C VAL A 49 3.49 8.60 3.89
N ARG A 50 4.81 8.77 3.87
CA ARG A 50 5.57 9.65 4.77
C ARG A 50 5.43 11.15 4.49
N ARG A 51 4.73 11.56 3.42
CA ARG A 51 4.51 12.99 3.14
C ARG A 51 3.73 13.63 4.30
N PRO A 52 4.15 14.78 4.87
CA PRO A 52 3.48 15.40 6.02
C PRO A 52 1.98 15.60 5.84
N ARG A 53 1.54 15.96 4.62
CA ARG A 53 0.11 16.14 4.32
C ARG A 53 -0.70 14.85 4.45
N ILE A 54 -0.13 13.71 4.06
CA ILE A 54 -0.80 12.40 4.13
C ILE A 54 -0.69 11.87 5.56
N TRP A 55 0.51 11.88 6.11
CA TRP A 55 0.81 11.41 7.46
C TRP A 55 -0.14 11.99 8.51
N HIS A 56 -0.26 13.32 8.56
CA HIS A 56 -1.12 13.98 9.54
C HIS A 56 -2.61 13.84 9.22
N LYS A 57 -3.00 13.88 7.94
CA LYS A 57 -4.42 13.81 7.54
C LYS A 57 -5.04 12.45 7.89
N TYR A 58 -4.27 11.38 7.74
CA TYR A 58 -4.73 10.02 7.98
C TYR A 58 -4.23 9.43 9.29
N GLN A 59 -3.60 10.26 10.15
CA GLN A 59 -3.10 9.87 11.46
C GLN A 59 -2.24 8.60 11.40
N LEU A 60 -1.37 8.55 10.39
CA LEU A 60 -0.44 7.44 10.22
C LEU A 60 0.64 7.50 11.31
N ASP A 61 1.13 6.33 11.67
CA ASP A 61 2.32 6.15 12.50
C ASP A 61 3.26 5.11 11.86
N GLU A 62 4.47 4.99 12.42
CA GLU A 62 5.46 4.05 11.93
C GLU A 62 4.98 2.60 12.02
N ASP A 63 4.27 2.22 13.08
CA ASP A 63 3.83 0.85 13.31
C ASP A 63 2.83 0.41 12.23
N ILE A 64 1.93 1.30 11.82
CA ILE A 64 0.98 1.09 10.72
C ILE A 64 1.73 0.89 9.40
N VAL A 65 2.71 1.73 9.10
CA VAL A 65 3.43 1.69 7.82
C VAL A 65 4.33 0.46 7.73
N VAL A 66 5.08 0.15 8.79
CA VAL A 66 5.95 -1.04 8.84
C VAL A 66 5.13 -2.31 8.69
N ARG A 67 4.01 -2.46 9.41
CA ARG A 67 3.13 -3.64 9.28
C ARG A 67 2.50 -3.78 7.90
N TYR A 68 2.40 -2.68 7.16
CA TYR A 68 1.83 -2.71 5.81
C TYR A 68 2.86 -3.11 4.75
N LEU A 69 4.12 -2.72 4.93
CA LEU A 69 5.21 -2.96 3.98
C LEU A 69 6.01 -4.24 4.27
N CYS A 70 6.01 -4.73 5.51
CA CYS A 70 6.69 -5.96 5.97
C CYS A 70 5.69 -7.05 6.32
#